data_AF-A0A097NUB9-F1
#
_entry.id   AF-A0A097NUB9-F1
#
_cell.length_a   1.000
_cell.length_b   1.000
_cell.length_c   1.000
_cell.angle_alpha   90.00
_cell.angle_beta   90.00
_cell.angle_gamma   90.00
#
_symmetry.space_group_name_H-M   'P 1'
#
loop_
_entity.id
_entity.type
_entity.pdbx_description
1 polymer ?
#
loop_
_entity_poly.entity_id
_entity_poly.type
_entity_poly.pdbx_seq_one_letter_code
_entity_poly.pdbx_strand_id
1 'polypeptide(L)'
;ISLLSSYHGAQIFEAIGVGGELIDMAFRGTPSRVGGLTPEDLAEEVAEWHAAAFGESAPDRLYNYGFVKYYQKKEHHENTPPMSKMLHKALKTFNNDKDAGFDQYKLFQESLAASPATTIRDMLEMVSDRKPIPLEEVEPVEAIMKRFATGGMSLGALSREAHETLAIGVNRAGGRSNSGEGGEDEARWKRIEDVDELGNSPSFPHLKGLQNGDIAISKIKQVASGRFGVTPAYLMSAEQIEIKIAQGAKPGEGGQLPGAKVNTYIASIRACKRGVMLISPPPHHDIYSIEDLAQLIYDLHQINPSAKVSVKLVGQVGIGTVASGVAKADADVIQISGHDGGTGASPLTSIKHAGGPWELGLAEAHQALLLNELRDRVVLRVDGGLKTGYDVVMGALLGADEFGFGTIAMIAVGCVMARICHTNNCPVGVTTQKEALRAKFVGVPNDMLGFFLYVAEETRQVLAHLGYKSLSEVVGRADLLKQRERTLHKTSNLDLSYVAQMPDVTTNRDWAPEAPKPWAQTGTLDDELLA
;
A
#
# COMPACT_ATOMS: atom_id res chain seq x y z
N ILE A 1 -5.66 3.93 25.42
CA ILE A 1 -6.69 4.50 26.32
C ILE A 1 -7.33 3.33 27.06
N SER A 2 -7.29 3.30 28.39
CA SER A 2 -7.76 2.14 29.17
C SER A 2 -9.18 2.28 29.72
N LEU A 3 -9.67 3.52 29.91
CA LEU A 3 -10.94 3.81 30.57
C LEU A 3 -11.92 4.50 29.60
N LEU A 4 -13.18 4.04 29.59
CA LEU A 4 -14.26 4.69 28.83
C LEU A 4 -14.51 6.12 29.32
N SER A 5 -14.35 6.38 30.63
CA SER A 5 -14.50 7.74 31.19
C SER A 5 -13.51 8.74 30.58
N SER A 6 -12.29 8.29 30.27
CA SER A 6 -11.30 9.11 29.55
C SER A 6 -11.65 9.28 28.07
N TYR A 7 -12.29 8.29 27.45
CA TYR A 7 -12.68 8.34 26.04
C TYR A 7 -13.95 9.17 25.79
N HIS A 8 -14.88 9.20 26.75
CA HIS A 8 -16.27 9.63 26.58
C HIS A 8 -16.45 10.97 25.85
N GLY A 9 -15.65 11.99 26.19
CA GLY A 9 -15.69 13.32 25.54
C GLY A 9 -14.45 13.66 24.72
N ALA A 10 -13.55 12.71 24.49
CA ALA A 10 -12.22 12.97 23.93
C ALA A 10 -12.19 13.17 22.40
N GLN A 11 -13.26 12.81 21.69
CA GLN A 11 -13.37 12.92 20.23
C GLN A 11 -12.19 12.30 19.48
N ILE A 12 -11.85 11.04 19.76
CA ILE A 12 -10.78 10.30 19.08
C ILE A 12 -11.24 9.84 17.68
N PHE A 13 -11.60 10.81 16.85
CA PHE A 13 -12.12 10.64 15.50
C PHE A 13 -11.57 11.75 14.59
N GLU A 14 -11.54 11.44 13.30
CA GLU A 14 -11.34 12.41 12.23
C GLU A 14 -12.58 12.39 11.34
N ALA A 15 -13.11 13.56 11.01
CA ALA A 15 -14.21 13.69 10.07
C ALA A 15 -13.68 13.89 8.65
N ILE A 16 -14.31 13.22 7.69
CA ILE A 16 -13.99 13.33 6.26
C ILE A 16 -15.31 13.53 5.51
N GLY A 17 -15.46 14.64 4.79
CA GLY A 17 -16.69 14.95 4.08
C GLY A 17 -17.77 15.62 4.94
N VAL A 18 -17.40 16.22 6.08
CA VAL A 18 -18.32 16.96 6.97
C VAL A 18 -17.93 18.44 6.99
N GLY A 19 -18.87 19.32 6.65
CA GLY A 19 -18.65 20.76 6.59
C GLY A 19 -18.42 21.39 7.97
N GLY A 20 -17.73 22.54 7.97
CA GLY A 20 -17.36 23.25 9.19
C GLY A 20 -18.55 23.63 10.08
N GLU A 21 -19.69 23.98 9.48
CA GLU A 21 -20.92 24.31 10.22
C GLU A 21 -21.42 23.15 11.09
N LEU A 22 -21.46 21.92 10.54
CA LEU A 22 -21.82 20.72 11.30
C LEU A 22 -20.79 20.41 12.39
N ILE A 23 -19.50 20.59 12.10
CA ILE A 23 -18.42 20.40 13.09
C ILE A 23 -18.60 21.38 14.24
N ASP A 24 -18.79 22.67 13.99
CA ASP A 24 -18.92 23.68 15.03
C ASP A 24 -20.20 23.50 15.86
N MET A 25 -21.29 23.04 15.23
CA MET A 25 -22.57 22.81 15.90
C MET A 25 -22.54 21.60 16.83
N ALA A 26 -21.94 20.47 16.41
CA ALA A 26 -22.12 19.17 17.09
C ALA A 26 -20.83 18.44 17.45
N PHE A 27 -19.69 18.76 16.82
CA PHE A 27 -18.43 18.01 16.96
C PHE A 27 -17.22 18.93 17.14
N ARG A 28 -17.42 20.07 17.83
CA ARG A 28 -16.43 21.14 17.93
C ARG A 28 -15.09 20.58 18.46
N GLY A 29 -14.03 20.80 17.67
CA GLY A 29 -12.68 20.31 17.93
C GLY A 29 -12.28 19.08 17.12
N THR A 30 -13.22 18.38 16.48
CA THR A 30 -12.93 17.28 15.56
C THR A 30 -12.35 17.81 14.25
N PRO A 31 -11.17 17.33 13.80
CA PRO A 31 -10.60 17.73 12.52
C PRO A 31 -11.48 17.32 11.33
N SER A 32 -11.69 18.24 10.37
CA SER A 32 -12.36 17.97 9.09
C SER A 32 -11.69 18.77 7.96
N ARG A 33 -10.69 18.16 7.31
CA ARG A 33 -9.73 18.88 6.45
C ARG A 33 -10.24 19.18 5.04
N VAL A 34 -11.32 18.53 4.61
CA VAL A 34 -11.81 18.58 3.23
C VAL A 34 -13.19 19.23 3.09
N GLY A 35 -13.75 19.76 4.18
CA GLY A 35 -15.14 20.23 4.19
C GLY A 35 -16.13 19.12 3.82
N GLY A 36 -17.32 19.51 3.33
CA GLY A 36 -18.36 18.60 2.88
C GLY A 36 -19.74 18.98 3.41
N LEU A 37 -20.49 17.97 3.89
CA LEU A 37 -21.92 18.08 4.24
C LEU A 37 -22.27 19.31 5.08
N THR A 38 -23.32 20.03 4.70
CA THR A 38 -23.99 21.05 5.53
C THR A 38 -25.11 20.42 6.37
N PRO A 39 -25.71 21.16 7.32
CA PRO A 39 -26.93 20.71 8.00
C PRO A 39 -28.07 20.36 7.05
N GLU A 40 -28.23 21.11 5.96
CA GLU A 40 -29.24 20.86 4.91
C GLU A 40 -28.95 19.57 4.15
N ASP A 41 -27.70 19.36 3.72
CA ASP A 41 -27.29 18.13 3.04
C ASP A 41 -27.58 16.89 3.92
N LEU A 42 -27.28 16.99 5.22
CA LEU A 42 -27.56 15.92 6.19
C LEU A 42 -29.08 15.71 6.38
N ALA A 43 -29.86 16.78 6.45
CA ALA A 43 -31.31 16.70 6.58
C ALA A 43 -31.96 16.07 5.34
N GLU A 44 -31.47 16.41 4.14
CA GLU A 44 -31.90 15.81 2.88
C GLU A 44 -31.62 14.31 2.85
N GLU A 45 -30.39 13.88 3.17
CA GLU A 45 -30.05 12.46 3.24
C GLU A 45 -30.97 11.72 4.23
N VAL A 46 -31.18 12.24 5.44
CA VAL A 46 -32.09 11.62 6.43
C VAL A 46 -33.52 11.55 5.90
N ALA A 47 -33.99 12.58 5.18
CA ALA A 47 -35.31 12.58 4.57
C ALA A 47 -35.47 11.54 3.46
N GLU A 48 -34.42 11.31 2.64
CA GLU A 48 -34.40 10.23 1.64
C GLU A 48 -34.56 8.84 2.28
N TRP A 49 -33.80 8.57 3.35
CA TRP A 49 -33.93 7.33 4.12
C TRP A 49 -35.32 7.16 4.73
N HIS A 50 -35.87 8.25 5.28
CA HIS A 50 -37.23 8.24 5.83
C HIS A 50 -38.27 7.94 4.74
N ALA A 51 -38.19 8.61 3.58
CA ALA A 51 -39.09 8.37 2.46
C ALA A 51 -38.99 6.93 1.93
N ALA A 52 -37.78 6.36 1.88
CA ALA A 52 -37.58 4.97 1.46
C ALA A 52 -38.20 3.95 2.44
N ALA A 53 -38.26 4.28 3.73
CA ALA A 53 -38.82 3.40 4.77
C ALA A 53 -40.33 3.55 4.99
N PHE A 54 -40.88 4.75 4.78
CA PHE A 54 -42.28 5.08 5.10
C PHE A 54 -43.14 5.47 3.89
N GLY A 55 -42.55 5.54 2.68
CA GLY A 55 -43.30 5.80 1.45
C GLY A 55 -44.18 4.63 1.00
N GLU A 56 -45.10 4.86 0.07
CA GLU A 56 -46.03 3.83 -0.44
C GLU A 56 -45.31 2.62 -1.07
N SER A 57 -44.08 2.83 -1.54
CA SER A 57 -43.21 1.81 -2.15
C SER A 57 -42.22 1.17 -1.17
N ALA A 58 -42.41 1.33 0.15
CA ALA A 58 -41.50 0.81 1.15
C ALA A 58 -41.37 -0.73 1.04
N PRO A 59 -40.13 -1.27 1.00
CA PRO A 59 -39.93 -2.71 0.83
C PRO A 59 -40.22 -3.47 2.13
N ASP A 60 -40.78 -4.68 2.00
CA ASP A 60 -41.01 -5.61 3.13
C ASP A 60 -39.72 -6.09 3.84
N ARG A 61 -38.54 -5.80 3.25
CA ARG A 61 -37.23 -6.25 3.72
C ARG A 61 -36.19 -5.14 3.56
N LEU A 62 -35.22 -5.14 4.46
CA LEU A 62 -34.07 -4.24 4.37
C LEU A 62 -33.32 -4.43 3.04
N TYR A 63 -32.99 -3.32 2.41
CA TYR A 63 -32.21 -3.31 1.18
C TYR A 63 -30.75 -3.66 1.47
N ASN A 64 -30.21 -4.64 0.76
CA ASN A 64 -28.78 -4.95 0.83
C ASN A 64 -28.04 -4.06 -0.17
N TYR A 65 -27.29 -3.07 0.31
CA TYR A 65 -26.52 -2.12 -0.51
C TYR A 65 -25.18 -2.65 -1.02
N GLY A 66 -24.71 -3.82 -0.56
CA GLY A 66 -23.45 -4.39 -1.02
C GLY A 66 -22.18 -3.81 -0.38
N PHE A 67 -22.26 -3.05 0.71
CA PHE A 67 -21.09 -2.36 1.31
C PHE A 67 -19.89 -3.27 1.64
N VAL A 68 -20.11 -4.55 1.97
CA VAL A 68 -19.06 -5.49 2.40
C VAL A 68 -18.51 -6.32 1.24
N LYS A 69 -19.39 -6.76 0.34
CA LYS A 69 -19.07 -7.65 -0.77
C LYS A 69 -19.69 -7.10 -2.04
N TYR A 70 -18.93 -7.22 -3.12
CA TYR A 70 -19.39 -6.85 -4.44
C TYR A 70 -20.65 -7.62 -4.84
N TYR A 71 -21.66 -6.88 -5.29
CA TYR A 71 -22.83 -7.38 -6.00
C TYR A 71 -23.03 -6.50 -7.24
N GLN A 72 -23.57 -7.09 -8.31
CA GLN A 72 -23.90 -6.31 -9.52
C GLN A 72 -24.96 -5.25 -9.20
N LYS A 73 -24.77 -4.03 -9.73
CA LYS A 73 -25.70 -2.89 -9.59
C LYS A 73 -25.95 -2.46 -8.14
N LYS A 74 -24.95 -2.59 -7.27
CA LYS A 74 -24.98 -2.13 -5.88
C LYS A 74 -23.85 -1.14 -5.64
N GLU A 75 -23.47 -0.92 -4.37
CA GLU A 75 -22.34 -0.06 -4.03
C GLU A 75 -21.11 -0.37 -4.88
N HIS A 76 -20.45 0.68 -5.36
CA HIS A 76 -19.26 0.54 -6.17
C HIS A 76 -18.11 -0.01 -5.32
N HIS A 77 -17.31 -0.86 -5.94
CA HIS A 77 -16.05 -1.33 -5.38
C HIS A 77 -14.99 -1.19 -6.45
N GLU A 78 -13.85 -0.59 -6.13
CA GLU A 78 -12.76 -0.52 -7.10
C GLU A 78 -12.23 -1.93 -7.45
N ASN A 79 -12.19 -2.82 -6.44
CA ASN A 79 -11.69 -4.18 -6.62
C ASN A 79 -12.85 -5.19 -6.76
N THR A 80 -13.09 -5.64 -7.99
CA THR A 80 -14.19 -6.55 -8.36
C THR A 80 -13.69 -7.75 -9.18
N PRO A 81 -14.41 -8.89 -9.17
CA PRO A 81 -14.07 -10.02 -10.03
C PRO A 81 -14.04 -9.70 -11.54
N PRO A 82 -14.96 -8.88 -12.11
CA PRO A 82 -14.84 -8.41 -13.49
C PRO A 82 -13.55 -7.63 -13.76
N MET A 83 -13.19 -6.69 -12.89
CA MET A 83 -11.94 -5.93 -12.99
C MET A 83 -10.72 -6.87 -12.98
N SER A 84 -10.66 -7.81 -12.02
CA SER A 84 -9.55 -8.76 -11.93
C SER A 84 -9.37 -9.58 -13.21
N LYS A 85 -10.47 -9.98 -13.87
CA LYS A 85 -10.41 -10.71 -15.14
C LYS A 85 -9.83 -9.87 -16.28
N MET A 86 -10.08 -8.56 -16.31
CA MET A 86 -9.51 -7.67 -17.32
C MET A 86 -8.00 -7.61 -17.19
N LEU A 87 -7.50 -7.42 -15.96
CA LEU A 87 -6.06 -7.41 -15.71
C LEU A 87 -5.41 -8.78 -16.00
N HIS A 88 -6.02 -9.88 -15.55
CA HIS A 88 -5.52 -11.23 -15.89
C HIS A 88 -5.44 -11.45 -17.40
N LYS A 89 -6.41 -10.94 -18.18
CA LYS A 89 -6.39 -11.05 -19.64
C LYS A 89 -5.21 -10.28 -20.22
N ALA A 90 -4.96 -9.06 -19.75
CA ALA A 90 -3.81 -8.26 -20.19
C ALA A 90 -2.48 -8.97 -19.93
N LEU A 91 -2.28 -9.52 -18.73
CA LEU A 91 -1.04 -10.20 -18.35
C LEU A 91 -0.87 -11.57 -19.03
N LYS A 92 -1.96 -12.30 -19.26
CA LYS A 92 -1.91 -13.52 -20.05
C LYS A 92 -1.53 -13.24 -21.50
N THR A 93 -2.02 -12.14 -22.09
CA THR A 93 -1.63 -11.73 -23.44
C THR A 93 -0.17 -11.25 -23.46
N PHE A 94 0.27 -10.46 -22.46
CA PHE A 94 1.65 -9.99 -22.30
C PHE A 94 2.69 -11.12 -22.42
N ASN A 95 2.39 -12.29 -21.84
CA ASN A 95 3.28 -13.45 -21.88
C ASN A 95 3.55 -13.99 -23.30
N ASN A 96 2.73 -13.62 -24.30
CA ASN A 96 2.90 -14.00 -25.71
C ASN A 96 3.22 -12.79 -26.60
N ASP A 97 2.55 -11.67 -26.36
CA ASP A 97 2.65 -10.44 -27.13
C ASP A 97 2.48 -9.25 -26.18
N LYS A 98 3.59 -8.52 -25.97
CA LYS A 98 3.66 -7.41 -25.02
C LYS A 98 2.78 -6.24 -25.44
N ASP A 99 2.69 -5.95 -26.73
CA ASP A 99 1.96 -4.79 -27.26
C ASP A 99 0.46 -5.08 -27.24
N ALA A 100 0.05 -6.26 -27.71
CA ALA A 100 -1.34 -6.68 -27.65
C ALA A 100 -1.85 -6.80 -26.20
N GLY A 101 -0.98 -7.17 -25.25
CA GLY A 101 -1.32 -7.16 -23.84
C GLY A 101 -1.48 -5.75 -23.27
N PHE A 102 -0.70 -4.78 -23.76
CA PHE A 102 -0.83 -3.38 -23.34
C PHE A 102 -2.15 -2.79 -23.83
N ASP A 103 -2.61 -3.15 -25.03
CA ASP A 103 -3.95 -2.75 -25.49
C ASP A 103 -5.08 -3.34 -24.63
N GLN A 104 -4.92 -4.55 -24.09
CA GLN A 104 -5.87 -5.07 -23.09
C GLN A 104 -5.76 -4.34 -21.75
N TYR A 105 -4.55 -3.91 -21.36
CA TYR A 105 -4.33 -3.10 -20.17
C TYR A 105 -4.99 -1.72 -20.30
N LYS A 106 -5.01 -1.11 -21.50
CA LYS A 106 -5.77 0.12 -21.77
C LYS A 106 -7.26 -0.03 -21.50
N LEU A 107 -7.87 -1.14 -21.93
CA LEU A 107 -9.28 -1.41 -21.61
C LEU A 107 -9.52 -1.50 -20.09
N PHE A 108 -8.56 -2.05 -19.35
CA PHE A 108 -8.59 -2.05 -17.88
C PHE A 108 -8.51 -0.64 -17.30
N GLN A 109 -7.62 0.22 -17.81
CA GLN A 109 -7.53 1.63 -17.42
C GLN A 109 -8.83 2.40 -17.70
N GLU A 110 -9.39 2.26 -18.90
CA GLU A 110 -10.64 2.92 -19.31
C GLU A 110 -11.80 2.54 -18.40
N SER A 111 -11.88 1.26 -18.00
CA SER A 111 -12.88 0.77 -17.04
C SER A 111 -12.75 1.42 -15.67
N LEU A 112 -11.52 1.65 -15.19
CA LEU A 112 -11.28 2.37 -13.95
C LEU A 112 -11.65 3.85 -14.09
N ALA A 113 -11.23 4.52 -15.17
CA ALA A 113 -11.52 5.93 -15.42
C ALA A 113 -13.02 6.22 -15.57
N ALA A 114 -13.81 5.27 -16.09
CA ALA A 114 -15.25 5.38 -16.21
C ALA A 114 -16.01 5.17 -14.88
N SER A 115 -15.33 4.83 -13.79
CA SER A 115 -15.96 4.56 -12.49
C SER A 115 -16.47 5.84 -11.80
N PRO A 116 -17.47 5.72 -10.91
CA PRO A 116 -17.89 6.85 -10.07
C PRO A 116 -16.72 7.33 -9.19
N ALA A 117 -16.77 8.60 -8.78
CA ALA A 117 -15.80 9.12 -7.81
C ALA A 117 -15.89 8.31 -6.51
N THR A 118 -14.77 7.71 -6.12
CA THR A 118 -14.68 6.76 -5.00
C THR A 118 -13.64 7.19 -3.98
N THR A 119 -12.59 7.86 -4.43
CA THR A 119 -11.43 8.30 -3.63
C THR A 119 -11.20 9.80 -3.80
N ILE A 120 -10.37 10.40 -2.93
CA ILE A 120 -10.06 11.84 -3.00
C ILE A 120 -9.40 12.19 -4.34
N ARG A 121 -8.49 11.35 -4.82
CA ARG A 121 -7.81 11.56 -6.11
C ARG A 121 -8.73 11.51 -7.32
N ASP A 122 -9.92 10.91 -7.24
CA ASP A 122 -10.91 10.94 -8.33
C ASP A 122 -11.54 12.33 -8.52
N MET A 123 -11.41 13.19 -7.50
CA MET A 123 -11.83 14.59 -7.51
C MET A 123 -10.68 15.54 -7.86
N LEU A 124 -9.50 15.01 -8.22
CA LEU A 124 -8.34 15.78 -8.65
C LEU A 124 -8.02 15.51 -10.13
N GLU A 125 -7.60 16.53 -10.85
CA GLU A 125 -7.04 16.44 -12.20
C GLU A 125 -5.62 17.01 -12.22
N MET A 126 -4.80 16.46 -13.10
CA MET A 126 -3.44 16.93 -13.33
C MET A 126 -3.48 17.97 -14.45
N VAL A 127 -3.11 19.21 -14.14
CA VAL A 127 -3.09 20.34 -15.08
C VAL A 127 -1.65 20.80 -15.21
N SER A 128 -1.05 20.55 -16.37
CA SER A 128 0.35 20.92 -16.60
C SER A 128 0.54 22.41 -16.86
N ASP A 129 1.65 22.94 -16.36
CA ASP A 129 2.25 24.24 -16.69
C ASP A 129 3.18 24.18 -17.93
N ARG A 130 3.35 22.99 -18.53
CA ARG A 130 4.24 22.72 -19.67
C ARG A 130 3.49 22.13 -20.86
N LYS A 131 4.14 22.17 -22.03
CA LYS A 131 3.68 21.45 -23.22
C LYS A 131 4.09 19.98 -23.15
N PRO A 132 3.27 19.05 -23.69
CA PRO A 132 3.65 17.65 -23.82
C PRO A 132 4.98 17.46 -24.55
N ILE A 133 5.74 16.44 -24.17
CA ILE A 133 7.02 16.05 -24.78
C ILE A 133 6.94 14.66 -25.44
N PRO A 134 7.85 14.32 -26.36
CA PRO A 134 7.99 12.95 -26.87
C PRO A 134 8.26 11.94 -25.76
N LEU A 135 7.70 10.74 -25.89
CA LEU A 135 7.84 9.67 -24.90
C LEU A 135 9.31 9.24 -24.71
N GLU A 136 10.12 9.35 -25.76
CA GLU A 136 11.54 9.01 -25.79
C GLU A 136 12.38 9.93 -24.90
N GLU A 137 11.87 11.12 -24.54
CA GLU A 137 12.53 12.04 -23.61
C GLU A 137 12.27 11.69 -22.14
N VAL A 138 11.28 10.83 -21.86
CA VAL A 138 10.93 10.40 -20.51
C VAL A 138 11.82 9.25 -20.07
N GLU A 139 12.22 9.26 -18.80
CA GLU A 139 13.03 8.23 -18.16
C GLU A 139 12.54 6.80 -18.49
N PRO A 140 13.46 5.83 -18.59
CA PRO A 140 13.11 4.48 -19.01
C PRO A 140 12.29 3.74 -17.94
N VAL A 141 11.52 2.73 -18.35
CA VAL A 141 10.65 1.97 -17.44
C VAL A 141 11.43 1.33 -16.29
N GLU A 142 12.68 0.93 -16.52
CA GLU A 142 13.57 0.35 -15.51
C GLU A 142 13.92 1.33 -14.40
N ALA A 143 13.98 2.63 -14.68
CA ALA A 143 14.20 3.66 -13.66
C ALA A 143 12.96 3.85 -12.78
N ILE A 144 11.77 3.82 -13.39
CA ILE A 144 10.49 3.92 -12.70
C ILE A 144 10.21 2.68 -11.84
N MET A 145 10.40 1.47 -12.36
CA MET A 145 10.10 0.22 -11.64
C MET A 145 10.95 0.03 -10.38
N LYS A 146 12.15 0.62 -10.28
CA LYS A 146 12.97 0.62 -9.05
C LYS A 146 12.29 1.30 -7.86
N ARG A 147 11.35 2.22 -8.15
CA ARG A 147 10.53 2.91 -7.15
C ARG A 147 9.29 2.11 -6.75
N PHE A 148 9.05 0.97 -7.39
CA PHE A 148 7.91 0.11 -7.07
C PHE A 148 8.29 -0.94 -6.04
N ALA A 149 7.41 -1.09 -5.06
CA ALA A 149 7.49 -2.13 -4.05
C ALA A 149 6.18 -2.91 -3.98
N THR A 150 6.23 -4.16 -3.49
CA THR A 150 4.99 -4.83 -3.05
C THR A 150 4.77 -4.56 -1.57
N GLY A 151 3.51 -4.42 -1.16
CA GLY A 151 3.18 -4.33 0.26
C GLY A 151 3.62 -5.58 1.04
N GLY A 152 3.96 -5.43 2.33
CA GLY A 152 4.32 -6.53 3.22
C GLY A 152 3.15 -7.47 3.51
N MET A 153 3.00 -8.51 2.69
CA MET A 153 1.92 -9.50 2.78
C MET A 153 2.46 -10.83 3.28
N SER A 154 2.22 -11.16 4.55
CA SER A 154 2.92 -12.28 5.19
C SER A 154 2.76 -13.64 4.49
N LEU A 155 3.87 -14.40 4.46
CA LEU A 155 3.83 -15.85 4.32
C LEU A 155 2.96 -16.45 5.44
N GLY A 156 1.90 -17.15 5.07
CA GLY A 156 0.82 -17.57 5.97
C GLY A 156 -0.50 -16.91 5.60
N ALA A 157 -0.53 -15.60 5.39
CA ALA A 157 -1.67 -14.95 4.76
C ALA A 157 -1.76 -15.35 3.27
N LEU A 158 -0.64 -15.23 2.56
CA LEU A 158 -0.45 -15.78 1.22
C LEU A 158 0.09 -17.22 1.28
N SER A 159 -0.21 -18.02 0.25
CA SER A 159 0.49 -19.25 -0.04
C SER A 159 1.95 -18.96 -0.39
N ARG A 160 2.83 -19.96 -0.27
CA ARG A 160 4.23 -19.79 -0.66
C ARG A 160 4.37 -19.56 -2.16
N GLU A 161 3.51 -20.16 -2.98
CA GLU A 161 3.49 -19.98 -4.42
C GLU A 161 3.24 -18.51 -4.78
N ALA A 162 2.19 -17.91 -4.21
CA ALA A 162 1.90 -16.51 -4.48
C ALA A 162 2.99 -15.58 -3.95
N HIS A 163 3.48 -15.84 -2.74
CA HIS A 163 4.47 -14.99 -2.09
C HIS A 163 5.83 -15.01 -2.81
N GLU A 164 6.31 -16.20 -3.19
CA GLU A 164 7.58 -16.36 -3.90
C GLU A 164 7.47 -15.89 -5.37
N THR A 165 6.34 -16.13 -6.05
CA THR A 165 6.09 -15.60 -7.40
C THR A 165 6.14 -14.07 -7.43
N LEU A 166 5.53 -13.40 -6.45
CA LEU A 166 5.63 -11.94 -6.31
C LEU A 166 7.08 -11.50 -6.11
N ALA A 167 7.81 -12.16 -5.22
CA ALA A 167 9.20 -11.80 -4.95
C ALA A 167 10.09 -11.90 -6.19
N ILE A 168 10.01 -13.02 -6.93
CA ILE A 168 10.79 -13.22 -8.14
C ILE A 168 10.41 -12.18 -9.21
N GLY A 169 9.11 -11.97 -9.46
CA GLY A 169 8.66 -11.04 -10.49
C GLY A 169 9.10 -9.60 -10.23
N VAL A 170 9.05 -9.17 -8.96
CA VAL A 170 9.51 -7.83 -8.54
C VAL A 170 11.03 -7.72 -8.60
N ASN A 171 11.77 -8.79 -8.25
CA ASN A 171 13.22 -8.82 -8.37
C ASN A 171 13.66 -8.72 -9.84
N ARG A 172 12.95 -9.39 -10.77
CA ARG A 172 13.17 -9.23 -12.22
C ARG A 172 12.92 -7.80 -12.68
N ALA A 173 11.93 -7.12 -12.11
CA ALA A 173 11.62 -5.72 -12.42
C ALA A 173 12.62 -4.71 -11.80
N GLY A 174 13.54 -5.16 -10.95
CA GLY A 174 14.47 -4.29 -10.21
C GLY A 174 13.83 -3.54 -9.03
N GLY A 175 12.54 -3.75 -8.76
CA GLY A 175 11.83 -3.22 -7.60
C GLY A 175 12.15 -3.98 -6.31
N ARG A 176 11.31 -3.79 -5.29
CA ARG A 176 11.51 -4.41 -3.95
C ARG A 176 10.26 -5.13 -3.44
N SER A 177 10.32 -6.45 -3.28
CA SER A 177 9.25 -7.18 -2.60
C SER A 177 9.44 -7.17 -1.08
N ASN A 178 8.34 -7.28 -0.32
CA ASN A 178 8.34 -7.23 1.13
C ASN A 178 7.78 -8.53 1.73
N SER A 179 8.55 -9.13 2.65
CA SER A 179 8.22 -10.41 3.31
C SER A 179 6.98 -10.40 4.22
N GLY A 180 6.56 -9.20 4.66
CA GLY A 180 5.52 -9.04 5.66
C GLY A 180 5.86 -9.67 7.02
N GLU A 181 4.88 -9.71 7.92
CA GLU A 181 5.03 -10.09 9.33
C GLU A 181 5.19 -11.60 9.60
N GLY A 182 5.53 -12.40 8.58
CA GLY A 182 5.45 -13.86 8.64
C GLY A 182 6.76 -14.62 8.79
N GLY A 183 7.89 -13.91 8.73
CA GLY A 183 9.20 -14.51 8.50
C GLY A 183 9.43 -14.88 7.03
N GLU A 184 10.62 -15.40 6.73
CA GLU A 184 10.98 -15.86 5.40
C GLU A 184 11.78 -17.17 5.50
N ASP A 185 11.55 -18.09 4.57
CA ASP A 185 12.31 -19.34 4.45
C ASP A 185 13.70 -19.06 3.85
N GLU A 186 14.76 -19.50 4.53
CA GLU A 186 16.15 -19.27 4.12
C GLU A 186 16.48 -19.86 2.76
N ALA A 187 15.74 -20.88 2.31
CA ALA A 187 15.88 -21.44 0.97
C ALA A 187 15.70 -20.38 -0.14
N ARG A 188 14.94 -19.31 0.14
CA ARG A 188 14.66 -18.20 -0.81
C ARG A 188 15.85 -17.27 -1.04
N TRP A 189 16.88 -17.33 -0.20
CA TRP A 189 18.02 -16.40 -0.25
C TRP A 189 19.09 -16.80 -1.27
N LYS A 190 18.93 -17.97 -1.90
CA LYS A 190 19.84 -18.47 -2.94
C LYS A 190 19.23 -18.26 -4.31
N ARG A 191 20.10 -18.02 -5.30
CA ARG A 191 19.68 -18.03 -6.71
C ARG A 191 19.23 -19.44 -7.11
N ILE A 192 18.23 -19.48 -7.98
CA ILE A 192 17.70 -20.70 -8.57
C ILE A 192 18.50 -20.97 -9.84
N GLU A 193 19.27 -22.05 -9.85
CA GLU A 193 20.21 -22.41 -10.93
C GLU A 193 19.88 -23.79 -11.56
N ASP A 194 18.77 -24.40 -11.15
CA ASP A 194 18.33 -25.73 -11.56
C ASP A 194 17.03 -25.68 -12.39
N VAL A 195 16.85 -24.61 -13.18
CA VAL A 195 15.65 -24.42 -14.00
C VAL A 195 15.77 -25.16 -15.34
N ASP A 196 14.77 -25.99 -15.64
CA ASP A 196 14.64 -26.72 -16.92
C ASP A 196 14.09 -25.84 -18.06
N GLU A 197 14.07 -26.36 -19.29
CA GLU A 197 13.57 -25.66 -20.48
C GLU A 197 12.07 -25.27 -20.40
N LEU A 198 11.33 -25.89 -19.49
CA LEU A 198 9.91 -25.63 -19.25
C LEU A 198 9.68 -24.63 -18.10
N GLY A 199 10.75 -24.08 -17.52
CA GLY A 199 10.69 -23.12 -16.42
C GLY A 199 10.32 -23.74 -15.07
N ASN A 200 10.62 -25.02 -14.86
CA ASN A 200 10.47 -25.71 -13.57
C ASN A 200 11.83 -25.86 -12.87
N SER A 201 11.84 -25.77 -11.54
CA SER A 201 13.02 -26.02 -10.70
C SER A 201 12.72 -27.17 -9.73
N PRO A 202 13.59 -28.19 -9.62
CA PRO A 202 13.51 -29.19 -8.55
C PRO A 202 13.60 -28.59 -7.14
N SER A 203 14.35 -27.50 -6.96
CA SER A 203 14.45 -26.76 -5.69
C SER A 203 13.18 -25.97 -5.35
N PHE A 204 12.41 -25.54 -6.35
CA PHE A 204 11.14 -24.83 -6.19
C PHE A 204 10.03 -25.47 -7.04
N PRO A 205 9.62 -26.73 -6.75
CA PRO A 205 8.77 -27.53 -7.64
C PRO A 205 7.33 -27.00 -7.73
N HIS A 206 6.91 -26.22 -6.74
CA HIS A 206 5.60 -25.57 -6.66
C HIS A 206 5.50 -24.27 -7.46
N LEU A 207 6.60 -23.74 -8.00
CA LEU A 207 6.62 -22.56 -8.86
C LEU A 207 6.65 -22.96 -10.35
N LYS A 208 6.28 -22.01 -11.21
CA LYS A 208 6.22 -22.14 -12.67
C LYS A 208 6.76 -20.87 -13.34
N GLY A 209 7.28 -21.00 -14.56
CA GLY A 209 7.79 -19.87 -15.34
C GLY A 209 9.08 -19.27 -14.76
N LEU A 210 9.89 -20.09 -14.10
CA LEU A 210 11.19 -19.71 -13.57
C LEU A 210 12.23 -19.58 -14.69
N GLN A 211 13.33 -18.91 -14.37
CA GLN A 211 14.52 -18.74 -15.21
C GLN A 211 15.78 -18.90 -14.34
N ASN A 212 16.87 -19.46 -14.88
CA ASN A 212 18.13 -19.54 -14.15
C ASN A 212 18.61 -18.13 -13.76
N GLY A 213 19.06 -17.98 -12.52
CA GLY A 213 19.42 -16.71 -11.90
C GLY A 213 18.28 -16.01 -11.16
N ASP A 214 17.04 -16.49 -11.25
CA ASP A 214 15.93 -16.03 -10.42
C ASP A 214 16.29 -16.13 -8.93
N ILE A 215 15.75 -15.21 -8.13
CA ILE A 215 15.92 -15.23 -6.68
C ILE A 215 14.59 -14.88 -6.01
N ALA A 216 14.15 -15.74 -5.08
CA ALA A 216 12.87 -15.58 -4.41
C ALA A 216 12.96 -14.74 -3.14
N ILE A 217 14.09 -14.09 -2.86
CA ILE A 217 14.30 -13.27 -1.67
C ILE A 217 13.38 -12.05 -1.66
N SER A 218 12.82 -11.70 -0.50
CA SER A 218 12.20 -10.38 -0.34
C SER A 218 13.24 -9.36 0.12
N LYS A 219 13.53 -8.37 -0.72
CA LYS A 219 14.52 -7.32 -0.41
C LYS A 219 14.15 -6.50 0.82
N ILE A 220 12.85 -6.32 1.08
CA ILE A 220 12.34 -5.71 2.30
C ILE A 220 11.94 -6.79 3.31
N LYS A 221 12.51 -6.71 4.51
CA LYS A 221 12.23 -7.59 5.65
C LYS A 221 11.46 -6.85 6.73
N GLN A 222 10.29 -7.34 7.13
CA GLN A 222 9.43 -6.63 8.07
C GLN A 222 9.67 -7.08 9.51
N VAL A 223 9.83 -6.10 10.40
CA VAL A 223 9.84 -6.27 11.84
C VAL A 223 8.50 -5.73 12.37
N ALA A 224 7.62 -6.63 12.78
CA ALA A 224 6.29 -6.32 13.32
C ALA A 224 6.19 -6.76 14.79
N SER A 225 5.15 -6.33 15.50
CA SER A 225 4.95 -6.54 16.94
C SER A 225 5.10 -7.99 17.42
N GLY A 226 4.73 -8.99 16.60
CA GLY A 226 4.86 -10.40 16.94
C GLY A 226 6.26 -11.00 16.79
N ARG A 227 7.21 -10.28 16.15
CA ARG A 227 8.59 -10.71 15.84
C ARG A 227 8.70 -12.10 15.19
N PHE A 228 7.65 -12.56 14.51
CA PHE A 228 7.65 -13.87 13.87
C PHE A 228 8.71 -13.95 12.77
N GLY A 229 9.60 -14.94 12.88
CA GLY A 229 10.68 -15.18 11.92
C GLY A 229 11.77 -14.11 11.88
N VAL A 230 11.80 -13.19 12.87
CA VAL A 230 12.87 -12.20 12.99
C VAL A 230 14.07 -12.85 13.65
N THR A 231 15.09 -13.14 12.84
CA THR A 231 16.37 -13.73 13.26
C THR A 231 17.53 -12.88 12.73
N PRO A 232 18.76 -13.03 13.26
CA PRO A 232 19.92 -12.35 12.70
C PRO A 232 20.11 -12.62 11.19
N ALA A 233 20.02 -13.87 10.76
CA ALA A 233 20.14 -14.23 9.35
C ALA A 233 19.04 -13.60 8.48
N TYR A 234 17.80 -13.55 8.98
CA TYR A 234 16.69 -12.87 8.31
C TYR A 234 16.98 -11.37 8.13
N LEU A 235 17.47 -10.67 9.17
CA LEU A 235 17.79 -9.24 9.11
C LEU A 235 19.00 -8.96 8.21
N MET A 236 20.01 -9.83 8.22
CA MET A 236 21.17 -9.75 7.31
C MET A 236 20.83 -10.02 5.84
N SER A 237 19.73 -10.72 5.58
CA SER A 237 19.25 -10.98 4.21
C SER A 237 18.51 -9.79 3.57
N ALA A 238 18.37 -8.68 4.29
CA ALA A 238 17.59 -7.52 3.86
C ALA A 238 18.45 -6.47 3.14
N GLU A 239 17.91 -5.87 2.08
CA GLU A 239 18.38 -4.57 1.57
C GLU A 239 17.70 -3.41 2.33
N GLN A 240 16.51 -3.67 2.88
CA GLN A 240 15.75 -2.73 3.68
C GLN A 240 14.96 -3.47 4.77
N ILE A 241 14.88 -2.90 5.97
CA ILE A 241 14.14 -3.45 7.10
C ILE A 241 12.97 -2.53 7.42
N GLU A 242 11.75 -3.04 7.43
CA GLU A 242 10.53 -2.26 7.67
C GLU A 242 9.97 -2.50 9.07
N ILE A 243 10.02 -1.47 9.94
CA ILE A 243 9.30 -1.43 11.21
C ILE A 243 7.82 -1.15 10.90
N LYS A 244 6.97 -2.15 11.15
CA LYS A 244 5.54 -2.07 10.89
C LYS A 244 4.78 -1.57 12.11
N ILE A 245 4.66 -0.25 12.27
CA ILE A 245 3.84 0.35 13.32
C ILE A 245 2.36 0.03 13.09
N ALA A 246 1.88 0.19 11.84
CA ALA A 246 0.46 0.00 11.52
C ALA A 246 0.22 -0.46 10.07
N GLN A 247 -1.03 -0.80 9.76
CA GLN A 247 -1.50 -1.02 8.39
C GLN A 247 -2.91 -0.45 8.20
N GLY A 248 -3.22 0.02 6.98
CA GLY A 248 -4.47 0.73 6.68
C GLY A 248 -5.75 -0.02 7.08
N ALA A 249 -5.81 -1.34 6.88
CA ALA A 249 -7.01 -2.12 7.17
C ALA A 249 -7.35 -2.30 8.67
N LYS A 250 -6.42 -1.95 9.57
CA LYS A 250 -6.54 -2.08 11.04
C LYS A 250 -5.39 -1.37 11.76
N PRO A 251 -5.33 -0.03 11.73
CA PRO A 251 -4.19 0.72 12.26
C PRO A 251 -3.99 0.55 13.77
N GLY A 252 -5.06 0.38 14.55
CA GLY A 252 -5.00 0.23 16.01
C GLY A 252 -4.77 -1.19 16.53
N GLU A 253 -4.46 -2.16 15.66
CA GLU A 253 -4.40 -3.58 16.00
C GLU A 253 -3.17 -4.29 15.41
N GLY A 254 -2.89 -5.49 15.93
CA GLY A 254 -1.84 -6.36 15.43
C GLY A 254 -2.21 -7.23 14.22
N GLY A 255 -1.19 -7.94 13.73
CA GLY A 255 -1.31 -9.03 12.76
C GLY A 255 -2.31 -10.11 13.21
N GLN A 256 -3.00 -10.72 12.26
CA GLN A 256 -3.95 -11.82 12.54
C GLN A 256 -3.77 -12.94 11.53
N LEU A 257 -3.45 -14.14 12.01
CA LEU A 257 -3.41 -15.34 11.22
C LEU A 257 -4.29 -16.43 11.86
N PRO A 258 -5.42 -16.81 11.23
CA PRO A 258 -6.29 -17.87 11.73
C PRO A 258 -5.53 -19.19 11.89
N GLY A 259 -5.79 -19.91 12.98
CA GLY A 259 -5.08 -21.16 13.33
C GLY A 259 -5.14 -22.23 12.24
N ALA A 260 -6.25 -22.28 11.48
CA ALA A 260 -6.41 -23.17 10.32
C ALA A 260 -5.38 -22.94 9.20
N LYS A 261 -4.72 -21.76 9.17
CA LYS A 261 -3.64 -21.42 8.24
C LYS A 261 -2.26 -21.67 8.85
N VAL A 262 -2.15 -22.02 10.12
CA VAL A 262 -0.87 -22.33 10.78
C VAL A 262 -0.59 -23.83 10.61
N ASN A 263 -0.18 -24.22 9.40
CA ASN A 263 0.30 -25.58 9.13
C ASN A 263 1.75 -25.77 9.65
N THR A 264 2.32 -26.97 9.48
CA THR A 264 3.67 -27.28 9.98
C THR A 264 4.75 -26.33 9.41
N TYR A 265 4.64 -25.99 8.12
CA TYR A 265 5.58 -25.08 7.45
C TYR A 265 5.52 -23.65 8.00
N ILE A 266 4.31 -23.11 8.19
CA ILE A 266 4.15 -21.78 8.82
C ILE A 266 4.62 -21.80 10.27
N ALA A 267 4.32 -22.87 11.01
CA ALA A 267 4.72 -23.01 12.40
C ALA A 267 6.25 -23.07 12.57
N SER A 268 6.98 -23.71 11.66
CA SER A 268 8.44 -23.78 11.71
C SER A 268 9.08 -22.41 11.47
N ILE A 269 8.61 -21.65 10.47
CA ILE A 269 9.14 -20.31 10.15
C ILE A 269 8.87 -19.33 11.30
N ARG A 270 7.68 -19.41 11.91
CA ARG A 270 7.26 -18.48 12.97
C ARG A 270 7.68 -18.94 14.38
N ALA A 271 8.37 -20.07 14.50
CA ALA A 271 8.70 -20.70 15.79
C ALA A 271 7.49 -20.81 16.74
N CYS A 272 6.33 -21.23 16.21
CA CYS A 272 5.07 -21.28 16.96
C CYS A 272 4.42 -22.67 16.94
N LYS A 273 3.28 -22.82 17.61
CA LYS A 273 2.54 -24.09 17.66
C LYS A 273 1.59 -24.21 16.46
N ARG A 274 1.69 -25.33 15.73
CA ARG A 274 0.77 -25.68 14.64
C ARG A 274 -0.69 -25.61 15.10
N GLY A 275 -1.56 -25.07 14.24
CA GLY A 275 -3.00 -24.98 14.45
C GLY A 275 -3.46 -23.88 15.42
N VAL A 276 -2.53 -23.23 16.12
CA VAL A 276 -2.84 -22.15 17.06
C VAL A 276 -2.97 -20.83 16.29
N MET A 277 -4.04 -20.10 16.57
CA MET A 277 -4.26 -18.77 15.99
C MET A 277 -3.21 -17.79 16.50
N LEU A 278 -2.63 -17.00 15.60
CA LEU A 278 -1.65 -15.98 15.94
C LEU A 278 -2.32 -14.61 15.85
N ILE A 279 -2.55 -13.99 17.00
CA ILE A 279 -2.94 -12.58 17.12
C ILE A 279 -1.72 -11.88 17.70
N SER A 280 -1.05 -11.06 16.89
CA SER A 280 0.09 -10.29 17.37
C SER A 280 -0.38 -9.23 18.36
N PRO A 281 0.44 -8.84 19.35
CA PRO A 281 0.16 -7.67 20.18
C PRO A 281 -0.12 -6.44 19.31
N PRO A 282 -1.05 -5.55 19.69
CA PRO A 282 -1.23 -4.30 18.97
C PRO A 282 0.04 -3.42 18.97
N PRO A 283 0.72 -3.15 20.11
CA PRO A 283 1.95 -2.38 20.09
C PRO A 283 3.17 -3.28 19.84
N HIS A 284 4.24 -2.67 19.37
CA HIS A 284 5.59 -3.18 19.60
C HIS A 284 5.93 -3.02 21.08
N HIS A 285 6.32 -4.09 21.77
CA HIS A 285 6.60 -4.02 23.21
C HIS A 285 7.95 -3.34 23.54
N ASP A 286 8.73 -3.03 22.51
CA ASP A 286 9.96 -2.26 22.52
C ASP A 286 9.79 -0.86 21.89
N ILE A 287 8.55 -0.40 21.67
CA ILE A 287 8.26 0.95 21.19
C ILE A 287 7.05 1.53 21.94
N TYR A 288 7.31 2.35 22.97
CA TYR A 288 6.27 3.09 23.70
C TYR A 288 6.38 4.61 23.54
N SER A 289 7.45 5.08 22.93
CA SER A 289 7.69 6.49 22.62
C SER A 289 8.54 6.65 21.36
N ILE A 290 8.83 7.89 20.98
CA ILE A 290 9.62 8.18 19.77
C ILE A 290 11.10 7.82 19.97
N GLU A 291 11.62 7.97 21.18
CA GLU A 291 12.98 7.55 21.54
C GLU A 291 13.14 6.03 21.55
N ASP A 292 12.10 5.27 21.92
CA ASP A 292 12.12 3.81 21.78
C ASP A 292 12.14 3.38 20.31
N LEU A 293 11.40 4.09 19.45
CA LEU A 293 11.47 3.86 18.00
C LEU A 293 12.89 4.15 17.48
N ALA A 294 13.51 5.24 17.92
CA ALA A 294 14.89 5.56 17.58
C ALA A 294 15.85 4.44 18.03
N GLN A 295 15.64 3.87 19.22
CA GLN A 295 16.44 2.74 19.69
C GLN A 295 16.27 1.50 18.80
N LEU A 296 15.05 1.16 18.38
CA LEU A 296 14.87 0.04 17.45
C LEU A 296 15.50 0.31 16.09
N ILE A 297 15.42 1.55 15.58
CA ILE A 297 16.09 1.93 14.32
C ILE A 297 17.61 1.73 14.47
N TYR A 298 18.18 2.22 15.58
CA TYR A 298 19.59 2.02 15.92
C TYR A 298 19.96 0.53 15.94
N ASP A 299 19.21 -0.31 16.64
CA ASP A 299 19.48 -1.75 16.74
C ASP A 299 19.47 -2.45 15.36
N LEU A 300 18.56 -2.02 14.47
CA LEU A 300 18.45 -2.56 13.12
C LEU A 300 19.59 -2.11 12.20
N HIS A 301 20.06 -0.86 12.34
CA HIS A 301 21.27 -0.40 11.67
C HIS A 301 22.53 -1.07 12.23
N GLN A 302 22.60 -1.33 13.54
CA GLN A 302 23.75 -2.02 14.14
C GLN A 302 23.89 -3.45 13.63
N ILE A 303 22.80 -4.21 13.55
CA ILE A 303 22.89 -5.57 13.02
C ILE A 303 23.17 -5.58 11.51
N ASN A 304 22.54 -4.70 10.72
CA ASN A 304 22.75 -4.63 9.27
C ASN A 304 22.99 -3.17 8.82
N PRO A 305 24.24 -2.67 8.90
CA PRO A 305 24.55 -1.27 8.57
C PRO A 305 24.42 -0.94 7.07
N SER A 306 24.23 -1.97 6.24
CA SER A 306 24.00 -1.79 4.80
C SER A 306 22.52 -1.64 4.43
N ALA A 307 21.60 -2.00 5.33
CA ALA A 307 20.17 -1.95 5.09
C ALA A 307 19.57 -0.61 5.49
N LYS A 308 18.67 -0.09 4.66
CA LYS A 308 17.81 1.05 5.02
C LYS A 308 16.76 0.60 6.04
N VAL A 309 16.40 1.44 6.99
CA VAL A 309 15.30 1.21 7.93
C VAL A 309 14.10 2.06 7.55
N SER A 310 12.95 1.43 7.37
CA SER A 310 11.71 2.10 7.02
C SER A 310 10.64 1.97 8.09
N VAL A 311 9.87 3.02 8.31
CA VAL A 311 8.76 3.00 9.27
C VAL A 311 7.43 3.10 8.53
N LYS A 312 6.58 2.08 8.68
CA LYS A 312 5.26 2.03 8.05
C LYS A 312 4.18 2.58 8.99
N LEU A 313 3.64 3.73 8.61
CA LEU A 313 2.56 4.47 9.26
C LEU A 313 1.25 4.37 8.45
N VAL A 314 0.14 4.85 9.01
CA VAL A 314 -1.17 4.88 8.34
C VAL A 314 -1.71 6.30 8.33
N GLY A 315 -2.16 6.76 7.17
CA GLY A 315 -2.71 8.10 6.98
C GLY A 315 -3.79 8.40 8.01
N GLN A 316 -3.64 9.49 8.75
CA GLN A 316 -4.60 10.06 9.69
C GLN A 316 -4.11 11.47 10.05
N VAL A 317 -5.00 12.33 10.55
CA VAL A 317 -4.60 13.65 11.07
C VAL A 317 -3.49 13.53 12.13
N GLY A 318 -2.48 14.38 12.04
CA GLY A 318 -1.33 14.42 12.94
C GLY A 318 -0.15 13.55 12.49
N ILE A 319 -0.28 12.81 11.38
CA ILE A 319 0.81 11.99 10.84
C ILE A 319 2.03 12.83 10.43
N GLY A 320 1.86 14.09 10.07
CA GLY A 320 2.98 14.97 9.72
C GLY A 320 3.94 15.17 10.89
N THR A 321 3.40 15.42 12.09
CA THR A 321 4.19 15.53 13.31
C THR A 321 4.92 14.23 13.64
N VAL A 322 4.24 13.08 13.48
CA VAL A 322 4.86 11.77 13.70
C VAL A 322 5.98 11.54 12.69
N ALA A 323 5.76 11.86 11.40
CA ALA A 323 6.77 11.72 10.35
C ALA A 323 8.02 12.56 10.63
N SER A 324 7.88 13.79 11.12
CA SER A 324 9.04 14.61 11.55
C SER A 324 9.80 13.96 12.71
N GLY A 325 9.10 13.35 13.67
CA GLY A 325 9.74 12.58 14.75
C GLY A 325 10.51 11.37 14.22
N VAL A 326 9.90 10.61 13.30
CA VAL A 326 10.51 9.44 12.65
C VAL A 326 11.76 9.81 11.87
N ALA A 327 11.74 10.92 11.12
CA ALA A 327 12.91 11.41 10.39
C ALA A 327 14.06 11.83 11.32
N LYS A 328 13.74 12.36 12.51
CA LYS A 328 14.74 12.67 13.56
C LYS A 328 15.24 11.45 14.31
N ALA A 329 14.56 10.31 14.19
CA ALA A 329 14.94 9.03 14.76
C ALA A 329 15.82 8.21 13.79
N ASP A 330 16.37 8.84 12.76
CA ASP A 330 17.28 8.26 11.75
C ASP A 330 16.64 7.17 10.87
N ALA A 331 15.32 7.18 10.69
CA ALA A 331 14.70 6.35 9.65
C ALA A 331 15.16 6.82 8.25
N ASP A 332 15.33 5.88 7.32
CA ASP A 332 15.72 6.16 5.93
C ASP A 332 14.51 6.34 5.01
N VAL A 333 13.39 5.69 5.35
CA VAL A 333 12.15 5.71 4.55
C VAL A 333 10.94 5.79 5.47
N ILE A 334 9.97 6.63 5.13
CA ILE A 334 8.67 6.67 5.80
C ILE A 334 7.61 6.21 4.81
N GLN A 335 6.90 5.13 5.15
CA GLN A 335 5.78 4.67 4.36
C GLN A 335 4.46 5.18 4.94
N ILE A 336 3.66 5.88 4.13
CA ILE A 336 2.30 6.30 4.44
C ILE A 336 1.31 5.35 3.77
N SER A 337 0.59 4.55 4.57
CA SER A 337 -0.43 3.62 4.09
C SER A 337 -1.84 4.21 4.18
N GLY A 338 -2.62 4.13 3.12
CA GLY A 338 -4.04 4.52 3.10
C GLY A 338 -4.96 3.50 3.77
N HIS A 339 -6.12 3.96 4.24
CA HIS A 339 -7.19 3.12 4.83
C HIS A 339 -7.70 2.01 3.88
N ASP A 340 -7.51 2.20 2.57
CA ASP A 340 -7.88 1.30 1.49
C ASP A 340 -6.88 0.14 1.26
N GLY A 341 -5.86 0.02 2.12
CA GLY A 341 -4.94 -1.11 2.14
C GLY A 341 -5.63 -2.47 2.34
N GLY A 342 -5.15 -3.49 1.63
CA GLY A 342 -5.69 -4.86 1.74
C GLY A 342 -5.30 -5.58 3.05
N THR A 343 -6.02 -6.67 3.36
CA THR A 343 -5.68 -7.55 4.50
C THR A 343 -6.14 -8.99 4.28
N GLY A 344 -5.36 -9.93 4.82
CA GLY A 344 -5.73 -11.36 4.84
C GLY A 344 -6.79 -11.68 5.90
N ALA A 345 -6.79 -10.96 7.02
CA ALA A 345 -7.73 -11.10 8.14
C ALA A 345 -7.73 -9.82 9.01
N SER A 346 -8.92 -9.25 9.23
CA SER A 346 -9.13 -8.07 10.07
C SER A 346 -10.62 -8.00 10.48
N PRO A 347 -10.95 -7.37 11.62
CA PRO A 347 -12.33 -7.01 11.94
C PRO A 347 -12.94 -6.13 10.84
N LEU A 348 -14.22 -6.35 10.55
CA LEU A 348 -14.92 -5.55 9.54
C LEU A 348 -15.02 -4.07 9.97
N THR A 349 -15.15 -3.83 11.27
CA THR A 349 -15.18 -2.48 11.85
C THR A 349 -13.92 -1.71 11.48
N SER A 350 -12.74 -2.30 11.64
CA SER A 350 -11.46 -1.67 11.38
C SER A 350 -11.25 -1.41 9.89
N ILE A 351 -11.64 -2.36 9.03
CA ILE A 351 -11.61 -2.18 7.57
C ILE A 351 -12.47 -0.99 7.12
N LYS A 352 -13.57 -0.71 7.82
CA LYS A 352 -14.56 0.29 7.41
C LYS A 352 -14.44 1.64 8.11
N HIS A 353 -13.82 1.69 9.28
CA HIS A 353 -13.92 2.84 10.18
C HIS A 353 -12.60 3.28 10.82
N ALA A 354 -11.46 2.69 10.44
CA ALA A 354 -10.16 3.06 11.00
C ALA A 354 -9.14 3.35 9.89
N GLY A 355 -8.40 4.46 10.05
CA GLY A 355 -7.46 4.98 9.07
C GLY A 355 -8.10 6.00 8.13
N GLY A 356 -7.27 6.87 7.57
CA GLY A 356 -7.62 7.91 6.61
C GLY A 356 -7.03 7.68 5.21
N PRO A 357 -7.46 8.48 4.22
CA PRO A 357 -6.93 8.47 2.85
C PRO A 357 -5.44 8.77 2.83
N TRP A 358 -4.70 8.03 2.01
CA TRP A 358 -3.28 8.29 1.85
C TRP A 358 -3.03 9.65 1.21
N GLU A 359 -3.96 10.19 0.41
CA GLU A 359 -3.83 11.50 -0.22
C GLU A 359 -3.65 12.59 0.85
N LEU A 360 -4.45 12.56 1.91
CA LEU A 360 -4.37 13.50 3.03
C LEU A 360 -3.13 13.24 3.88
N GLY A 361 -2.87 11.97 4.22
CA GLY A 361 -1.74 11.61 5.08
C GLY A 361 -0.38 11.88 4.43
N LEU A 362 -0.25 11.61 3.14
CA LEU A 362 0.96 11.84 2.37
C LEU A 362 1.24 13.33 2.20
N ALA A 363 0.22 14.11 1.83
CA ALA A 363 0.33 15.56 1.76
C ALA A 363 0.76 16.15 3.12
N GLU A 364 0.13 15.72 4.21
CA GLU A 364 0.50 16.19 5.56
C GLU A 364 1.95 15.84 5.93
N ALA A 365 2.38 14.59 5.66
CA ALA A 365 3.75 14.16 5.92
C ALA A 365 4.76 14.95 5.09
N HIS A 366 4.50 15.14 3.80
CA HIS A 366 5.37 15.89 2.90
C HIS A 366 5.51 17.36 3.36
N GLN A 367 4.38 18.02 3.64
CA GLN A 367 4.35 19.41 4.12
C GLN A 367 5.11 19.56 5.44
N ALA A 368 4.85 18.70 6.42
CA ALA A 368 5.50 18.78 7.72
C ALA A 368 7.02 18.56 7.63
N LEU A 369 7.47 17.62 6.80
CA LEU A 369 8.90 17.37 6.60
C LEU A 369 9.59 18.54 5.88
N LEU A 370 8.94 19.18 4.90
CA LEU A 370 9.48 20.37 4.25
C LEU A 370 9.58 21.55 5.22
N LEU A 371 8.50 21.85 5.96
CA LEU A 371 8.44 22.96 6.89
C LEU A 371 9.43 22.84 8.07
N ASN A 372 9.89 21.62 8.37
CA ASN A 372 10.87 21.35 9.41
C ASN A 372 12.29 21.11 8.86
N GLU A 373 12.52 21.25 7.55
CA GLU A 373 13.83 20.98 6.93
C GLU A 373 14.33 19.55 7.19
N LEU A 374 13.42 18.57 7.08
CA LEU A 374 13.69 17.14 7.29
C LEU A 374 13.39 16.27 6.06
N ARG A 375 12.86 16.86 4.98
CA ARG A 375 12.41 16.11 3.79
C ARG A 375 13.54 15.40 3.05
N ASP A 376 14.75 15.93 3.11
CA ASP A 376 15.99 15.38 2.54
C ASP A 376 16.51 14.14 3.29
N ARG A 377 16.09 13.94 4.55
CA ARG A 377 16.53 12.81 5.36
C ARG A 377 15.85 11.50 5.01
N VAL A 378 14.65 11.57 4.43
CA VAL A 378 13.78 10.40 4.26
C VAL A 378 13.24 10.29 2.85
N VAL A 379 13.17 9.06 2.36
CA VAL A 379 12.35 8.71 1.20
C VAL A 379 10.89 8.57 1.65
N LEU A 380 9.94 9.18 0.93
CA LEU A 380 8.51 8.96 1.19
C LEU A 380 7.97 7.86 0.30
N ARG A 381 7.44 6.81 0.90
CA ARG A 381 6.74 5.73 0.19
C ARG A 381 5.24 5.82 0.45
N VAL A 382 4.42 5.54 -0.54
CA VAL A 382 2.96 5.48 -0.36
C VAL A 382 2.38 4.16 -0.83
N ASP A 383 1.41 3.62 -0.09
CA ASP A 383 0.57 2.51 -0.55
C ASP A 383 -0.89 2.70 -0.12
N GLY A 384 -1.78 1.87 -0.68
CA GLY A 384 -3.22 1.98 -0.46
C GLY A 384 -3.93 2.26 -1.77
N GLY A 385 -4.70 1.28 -2.26
CA GLY A 385 -5.54 1.45 -3.45
C GLY A 385 -4.85 1.74 -4.80
N LEU A 386 -3.52 1.90 -4.86
CA LEU A 386 -2.77 2.14 -6.11
C LEU A 386 -2.94 0.97 -7.08
N LYS A 387 -3.31 1.26 -8.33
CA LYS A 387 -3.58 0.28 -9.39
C LYS A 387 -2.88 0.61 -10.70
N THR A 388 -2.67 1.88 -11.02
CA THR A 388 -2.23 2.31 -12.36
C THR A 388 -1.07 3.30 -12.32
N GLY A 389 -0.49 3.61 -13.48
CA GLY A 389 0.52 4.67 -13.63
C GLY A 389 -0.03 6.06 -13.31
N TYR A 390 -1.32 6.32 -13.53
CA TYR A 390 -1.97 7.54 -13.06
C TYR A 390 -1.91 7.68 -11.53
N ASP A 391 -2.18 6.60 -10.79
CA ASP A 391 -2.06 6.62 -9.32
C ASP A 391 -0.62 6.90 -8.86
N VAL A 392 0.38 6.38 -9.60
CA VAL A 392 1.81 6.64 -9.35
C VAL A 392 2.13 8.12 -9.50
N VAL A 393 1.74 8.75 -10.61
CA VAL A 393 2.00 10.18 -10.82
C VAL A 393 1.23 11.03 -9.81
N MET A 394 -0.02 10.65 -9.47
CA MET A 394 -0.78 11.33 -8.41
C MET A 394 -0.06 11.28 -7.06
N GLY A 395 0.44 10.11 -6.66
CA GLY A 395 1.24 9.97 -5.45
C GLY A 395 2.54 10.78 -5.50
N ALA A 396 3.19 10.84 -6.67
CA ALA A 396 4.40 11.65 -6.85
C ALA A 396 4.10 13.14 -6.64
N LEU A 397 3.07 13.68 -7.30
CA LEU A 397 2.64 15.07 -7.14
C LEU A 397 2.31 15.42 -5.68
N LEU A 398 1.79 14.44 -4.92
CA LEU A 398 1.51 14.60 -3.49
C LEU A 398 2.74 14.41 -2.58
N GLY A 399 3.91 14.07 -3.12
CA GLY A 399 5.20 14.08 -2.42
C GLY A 399 5.89 12.72 -2.27
N ALA A 400 5.32 11.62 -2.79
CA ALA A 400 5.93 10.29 -2.70
C ALA A 400 7.07 10.08 -3.71
N ASP A 401 8.13 9.41 -3.27
CA ASP A 401 9.26 8.97 -4.09
C ASP A 401 9.10 7.53 -4.57
N GLU A 402 8.39 6.70 -3.79
CA GLU A 402 8.19 5.26 -4.00
C GLU A 402 6.73 4.81 -3.81
N PHE A 403 6.36 3.71 -4.47
CA PHE A 403 4.96 3.30 -4.63
C PHE A 403 4.76 1.82 -4.30
N GLY A 404 3.90 1.53 -3.34
CA GLY A 404 3.60 0.19 -2.85
C GLY A 404 2.33 -0.41 -3.45
N PHE A 405 2.42 -1.64 -3.95
CA PHE A 405 1.32 -2.38 -4.55
C PHE A 405 1.02 -3.65 -3.75
N GLY A 406 -0.17 -3.71 -3.13
CA GLY A 406 -0.63 -4.88 -2.38
C GLY A 406 -1.67 -5.69 -3.15
N THR A 407 -2.94 -5.32 -3.00
CA THR A 407 -4.09 -6.02 -3.59
C THR A 407 -3.95 -6.22 -5.09
N ILE A 408 -3.54 -5.19 -5.84
CA ILE A 408 -3.41 -5.29 -7.30
C ILE A 408 -2.28 -6.22 -7.72
N ALA A 409 -1.18 -6.28 -6.97
CA ALA A 409 -0.09 -7.24 -7.21
C ALA A 409 -0.58 -8.68 -6.98
N MET A 410 -1.40 -8.92 -5.95
CA MET A 410 -2.04 -10.22 -5.76
C MET A 410 -3.01 -10.57 -6.90
N ILE A 411 -3.72 -9.58 -7.45
CA ILE A 411 -4.57 -9.77 -8.64
C ILE A 411 -3.69 -10.11 -9.83
N ALA A 412 -2.60 -9.39 -10.08
CA ALA A 412 -1.69 -9.67 -11.19
C ALA A 412 -1.24 -11.14 -11.23
N VAL A 413 -1.00 -11.76 -10.07
CA VAL A 413 -0.58 -13.18 -9.97
C VAL A 413 -1.74 -14.16 -9.75
N GLY A 414 -3.00 -13.74 -9.85
CA GLY A 414 -4.15 -14.65 -9.96
C GLY A 414 -5.31 -14.47 -8.96
N CYS A 415 -5.28 -13.46 -8.08
CA CYS A 415 -6.42 -13.20 -7.18
C CYS A 415 -7.69 -12.80 -7.95
N VAL A 416 -8.81 -13.46 -7.64
CA VAL A 416 -10.13 -13.21 -8.27
C VAL A 416 -11.07 -12.39 -7.39
N MET A 417 -10.56 -11.73 -6.35
CA MET A 417 -11.35 -10.92 -5.41
C MET A 417 -12.53 -11.65 -4.74
N ALA A 418 -12.34 -12.93 -4.37
CA ALA A 418 -13.35 -13.71 -3.66
C ALA A 418 -13.62 -13.24 -2.21
N ARG A 419 -12.69 -12.46 -1.61
CA ARG A 419 -12.78 -11.90 -0.24
C ARG A 419 -13.05 -12.94 0.87
N ILE A 420 -12.42 -14.12 0.74
CA ILE A 420 -12.48 -15.20 1.73
C ILE A 420 -11.09 -15.61 2.25
N CYS A 421 -10.13 -14.67 2.21
CA CYS A 421 -8.71 -14.90 2.52
C CYS A 421 -8.48 -15.47 3.93
N HIS A 422 -9.29 -15.03 4.90
CA HIS A 422 -9.24 -15.47 6.30
C HIS A 422 -9.75 -16.90 6.50
N THR A 423 -10.53 -17.44 5.55
CA THR A 423 -11.20 -18.75 5.71
C THR A 423 -10.32 -19.94 5.34
N ASN A 424 -9.12 -19.68 4.79
CA ASN A 424 -8.24 -20.71 4.21
C ASN A 424 -8.82 -21.42 2.96
N ASN A 425 -9.90 -20.91 2.36
CA ASN A 425 -10.60 -21.52 1.22
C ASN A 425 -10.43 -20.74 -0.09
N CYS A 426 -9.29 -20.07 -0.29
CA CYS A 426 -9.02 -19.35 -1.54
C CYS A 426 -9.21 -20.29 -2.76
N PRO A 427 -10.07 -19.93 -3.74
CA PRO A 427 -10.41 -20.84 -4.84
C PRO A 427 -9.27 -21.01 -5.86
N VAL A 428 -8.29 -20.12 -5.83
CA VAL A 428 -7.21 -19.95 -6.82
C VAL A 428 -5.82 -20.10 -6.21
N GLY A 429 -5.72 -20.65 -5.00
CA GLY A 429 -4.43 -20.98 -4.39
C GLY A 429 -3.60 -19.80 -3.87
N VAL A 430 -4.12 -18.56 -3.89
CA VAL A 430 -3.38 -17.36 -3.47
C VAL A 430 -3.33 -17.18 -1.95
N THR A 431 -4.46 -17.23 -1.25
CA THR A 431 -4.56 -16.94 0.21
C THR A 431 -4.94 -18.17 1.03
N THR A 432 -4.30 -19.30 0.78
CA THR A 432 -4.58 -20.58 1.42
C THR A 432 -3.31 -21.37 1.71
N GLN A 433 -3.35 -22.15 2.79
CA GLN A 433 -2.31 -23.10 3.19
C GLN A 433 -2.74 -24.55 2.96
N LYS A 434 -3.93 -24.78 2.36
CA LYS A 434 -4.39 -26.11 1.97
C LYS A 434 -3.71 -26.51 0.66
N GLU A 435 -2.96 -27.61 0.69
CA GLU A 435 -2.20 -28.11 -0.48
C GLU A 435 -3.08 -28.29 -1.72
N ALA A 436 -4.25 -28.92 -1.57
CA ALA A 436 -5.19 -29.13 -2.68
C ALA A 436 -5.73 -27.83 -3.31
N LEU A 437 -5.72 -26.71 -2.56
CA LEU A 437 -6.08 -25.40 -3.11
C LEU A 437 -4.87 -24.65 -3.64
N ARG A 438 -3.70 -24.78 -3.00
CA ARG A 438 -2.42 -24.26 -3.50
C ARG A 438 -2.06 -24.81 -4.87
N ALA A 439 -2.35 -26.10 -5.13
CA ALA A 439 -2.18 -26.74 -6.43
C ALA A 439 -3.00 -26.08 -7.57
N LYS A 440 -3.96 -25.20 -7.26
CA LYS A 440 -4.73 -24.43 -8.24
C LYS A 440 -4.11 -23.08 -8.59
N PHE A 441 -3.00 -22.72 -7.96
CA PHE A 441 -2.28 -21.49 -8.26
C PHE A 441 -1.65 -21.59 -9.65
N VAL A 442 -1.84 -20.55 -10.47
CA VAL A 442 -1.40 -20.54 -11.88
C VAL A 442 -0.50 -19.34 -12.21
N GLY A 443 -0.28 -18.43 -11.26
CA GLY A 443 0.50 -17.22 -11.50
C GLY A 443 1.98 -17.52 -11.70
N VAL A 444 2.61 -16.78 -12.60
CA VAL A 444 4.05 -16.88 -12.88
C VAL A 444 4.76 -15.55 -12.60
N PRO A 445 6.07 -15.55 -12.30
CA PRO A 445 6.80 -14.30 -12.02
C PRO A 445 6.71 -13.28 -13.16
N ASN A 446 6.55 -13.75 -14.39
CA ASN A 446 6.40 -12.89 -15.56
C ASN A 446 5.10 -12.08 -15.55
N ASP A 447 4.02 -12.56 -14.92
CA ASP A 447 2.76 -11.80 -14.78
C ASP A 447 2.99 -10.55 -13.94
N MET A 448 3.73 -10.69 -12.84
CA MET A 448 4.06 -9.58 -11.95
C MET A 448 5.02 -8.58 -12.61
N LEU A 449 6.03 -9.07 -13.33
CA LEU A 449 6.91 -8.23 -14.16
C LEU A 449 6.10 -7.46 -15.22
N GLY A 450 5.21 -8.13 -15.93
CA GLY A 450 4.35 -7.51 -16.95
C GLY A 450 3.46 -6.41 -16.38
N PHE A 451 2.88 -6.64 -15.19
CA PHE A 451 2.12 -5.60 -14.50
C PHE A 451 2.95 -4.36 -14.21
N PHE A 452 4.15 -4.52 -13.64
CA PHE A 452 5.03 -3.38 -13.37
C PHE A 452 5.51 -2.67 -14.64
N LEU A 453 5.79 -3.40 -15.72
CA LEU A 453 6.12 -2.81 -17.02
C LEU A 453 4.97 -1.94 -17.54
N TYR A 454 3.73 -2.42 -17.48
CA TYR A 454 2.57 -1.66 -17.94
C TYR A 454 2.27 -0.43 -17.08
N VAL A 455 2.39 -0.54 -15.75
CA VAL A 455 2.26 0.61 -14.85
C VAL A 455 3.36 1.64 -15.10
N ALA A 456 4.60 1.19 -15.30
CA ALA A 456 5.73 2.08 -15.61
C ALA A 456 5.57 2.76 -16.97
N GLU A 457 5.11 2.03 -17.99
CA GLU A 457 4.87 2.58 -19.33
C GLU A 457 3.73 3.60 -19.31
N GLU A 458 2.64 3.33 -18.59
CA GLU A 458 1.59 4.33 -18.34
C GLU A 458 2.13 5.56 -17.61
N THR A 459 2.97 5.36 -16.59
CA THR A 459 3.63 6.47 -15.87
C THR A 459 4.42 7.35 -16.84
N ARG A 460 5.17 6.74 -17.78
CA ARG A 460 5.90 7.49 -18.82
C ARG A 460 4.95 8.27 -19.73
N GLN A 461 3.83 7.68 -20.12
CA GLN A 461 2.82 8.35 -20.96
C GLN A 461 2.19 9.55 -20.24
N VAL A 462 1.88 9.42 -18.95
CA VAL A 462 1.35 10.53 -18.13
C VAL A 462 2.40 11.64 -18.00
N LEU A 463 3.66 11.30 -17.68
CA LEU A 463 4.75 12.29 -17.60
C LEU A 463 4.99 13.01 -18.94
N ALA A 464 5.01 12.26 -20.05
CA ALA A 464 5.13 12.82 -21.40
C ALA A 464 3.99 13.80 -21.70
N HIS A 465 2.75 13.44 -21.35
CA HIS A 465 1.58 14.30 -21.50
C HIS A 465 1.69 15.57 -20.65
N LEU A 466 2.21 15.46 -19.42
CA LEU A 466 2.47 16.62 -18.56
C LEU A 466 3.71 17.41 -18.98
N GLY A 467 4.56 16.92 -19.89
CA GLY A 467 5.76 17.63 -20.33
C GLY A 467 6.96 17.52 -19.36
N TYR A 468 7.05 16.43 -18.61
CA TYR A 468 8.10 16.16 -17.63
C TYR A 468 8.90 14.92 -17.98
N LYS A 469 10.22 14.96 -17.74
CA LYS A 469 11.15 13.89 -18.17
C LYS A 469 11.32 12.79 -17.14
N SER A 470 10.98 13.03 -15.88
CA SER A 470 11.09 12.01 -14.82
C SER A 470 10.12 12.26 -13.68
N LEU A 471 9.82 11.21 -12.91
CA LEU A 471 9.06 11.29 -11.66
C LEU A 471 9.70 12.29 -10.69
N SER A 472 11.04 12.32 -10.62
CA SER A 472 11.77 13.27 -9.75
C SER A 472 11.45 14.73 -10.05
N GLU A 473 11.06 15.10 -11.27
CA GLU A 473 10.69 16.48 -11.62
C GLU A 473 9.29 16.87 -11.13
N VAL A 474 8.44 15.89 -10.85
CA VAL A 474 7.04 16.11 -10.42
C VAL A 474 6.80 15.80 -8.94
N VAL A 475 7.73 15.14 -8.24
CA VAL A 475 7.59 14.90 -6.80
C VAL A 475 7.26 16.20 -6.05
N GLY A 476 6.16 16.22 -5.30
CA GLY A 476 5.70 17.37 -4.52
C GLY A 476 5.08 18.53 -5.32
N ARG A 477 4.95 18.43 -6.65
CA ARG A 477 4.35 19.48 -7.51
C ARG A 477 2.82 19.49 -7.41
N ALA A 478 2.31 19.69 -6.19
CA ALA A 478 0.89 19.80 -5.91
C ALA A 478 0.22 20.97 -6.66
N ASP A 479 0.98 21.97 -7.07
CA ASP A 479 0.54 23.09 -7.91
C ASP A 479 0.01 22.63 -9.29
N LEU A 480 0.38 21.42 -9.73
CA LEU A 480 -0.15 20.80 -10.94
C LEU A 480 -1.48 20.06 -10.70
N LEU A 481 -2.01 20.08 -9.48
CA LEU A 481 -3.28 19.46 -9.13
C LEU A 481 -4.37 20.51 -9.03
N LYS A 482 -5.50 20.24 -9.70
CA LYS A 482 -6.71 21.05 -9.60
C LYS A 482 -7.88 20.16 -9.19
N GLN A 483 -8.79 20.70 -8.39
CA GLN A 483 -10.04 20.03 -8.09
C GLN A 483 -10.91 19.97 -9.35
N ARG A 484 -11.38 18.77 -9.70
CA ARG A 484 -12.31 18.54 -10.80
C ARG A 484 -13.68 19.11 -10.48
N GLU A 485 -14.32 19.69 -11.49
CA GLU A 485 -15.75 20.00 -11.43
C GLU A 485 -16.55 18.71 -11.68
N ARG A 486 -16.92 18.03 -10.60
CA ARG A 486 -17.76 16.83 -10.64
C ARG A 486 -18.88 16.94 -9.62
N THR A 487 -20.12 16.74 -10.06
CA THR A 487 -21.28 16.74 -9.17
C THR A 487 -21.23 15.50 -8.28
N LEU A 488 -21.15 15.71 -6.97
CA LEU A 488 -21.32 14.66 -5.96
C LEU A 488 -22.78 14.56 -5.58
N HIS A 489 -23.20 13.37 -5.14
CA HIS A 489 -24.60 13.09 -4.82
C HIS A 489 -25.10 13.77 -3.53
N LYS A 490 -24.21 14.06 -2.56
CA LYS A 490 -24.63 14.59 -1.25
C LYS A 490 -24.26 16.04 -0.98
N THR A 491 -23.27 16.59 -1.66
CA THR A 491 -22.76 17.92 -1.31
C THR A 491 -21.97 18.52 -2.45
N SER A 492 -22.02 19.84 -2.60
CA SER A 492 -21.12 20.60 -3.48
C SER A 492 -19.94 21.23 -2.73
N ASN A 493 -19.83 21.00 -1.41
CA ASN A 493 -18.98 21.80 -0.51
C ASN A 493 -17.67 21.10 -0.12
N LEU A 494 -17.15 20.25 -1.01
CA LEU A 494 -15.82 19.64 -0.82
C LEU A 494 -14.72 20.66 -1.18
N ASP A 495 -13.75 20.83 -0.30
CA ASP A 495 -12.58 21.69 -0.50
C ASP A 495 -11.30 20.84 -0.46
N LEU A 496 -10.66 20.68 -1.61
CA LEU A 496 -9.38 19.95 -1.74
C LEU A 496 -8.18 20.88 -1.82
N SER A 497 -8.33 22.17 -1.50
CA SER A 497 -7.21 23.11 -1.44
C SER A 497 -6.09 22.64 -0.50
N TYR A 498 -6.43 21.95 0.59
CA TYR A 498 -5.46 21.38 1.54
C TYR A 498 -4.41 20.47 0.88
N VAL A 499 -4.79 19.68 -0.12
CA VAL A 499 -3.86 18.79 -0.84
C VAL A 499 -3.28 19.43 -2.10
N ALA A 500 -3.95 20.45 -2.66
CA ALA A 500 -3.50 21.14 -3.87
C ALA A 500 -2.55 22.33 -3.59
N GLN A 501 -2.61 22.93 -2.40
CA GLN A 501 -1.84 24.12 -2.03
C GLN A 501 -0.75 23.76 -1.00
N MET A 502 0.27 23.05 -1.45
CA MET A 502 1.45 22.70 -0.65
C MET A 502 2.54 23.79 -0.73
N PRO A 503 3.57 23.76 0.15
CA PRO A 503 4.74 24.61 0.01
C PRO A 503 5.31 24.56 -1.42
N ASP A 504 5.73 25.72 -1.93
CA ASP A 504 6.21 25.83 -3.31
C ASP A 504 7.55 25.12 -3.49
N VAL A 505 7.56 24.14 -4.40
CA VAL A 505 8.72 23.33 -4.78
C VAL A 505 9.04 23.43 -6.27
N THR A 506 8.60 24.50 -6.91
CA THR A 506 8.92 24.79 -8.32
C THR A 506 10.40 25.14 -8.51
N THR A 507 11.01 25.78 -7.52
CA THR A 507 12.40 26.29 -7.58
C THR A 507 13.34 25.56 -6.64
N ASN A 508 12.93 25.29 -5.39
CA ASN A 508 13.72 24.54 -4.42
C ASN A 508 13.28 23.08 -4.40
N ARG A 509 14.17 22.20 -4.85
CA ARG A 509 13.97 20.74 -4.91
C ARG A 509 15.19 20.00 -4.38
N ASP A 510 15.89 20.60 -3.42
CA ASP A 510 17.21 20.14 -2.96
C ASP A 510 17.15 18.87 -2.08
N TRP A 511 16.04 18.13 -2.08
CA TRP A 511 15.97 16.80 -1.49
C TRP A 511 16.19 15.74 -2.57
N ALA A 512 17.23 14.93 -2.39
CA ALA A 512 17.45 13.78 -3.25
C ALA A 512 16.36 12.72 -2.97
N PRO A 513 15.76 12.11 -4.01
CA PRO A 513 14.75 11.06 -3.83
C PRO A 513 15.34 9.78 -3.21
N GLU A 514 16.66 9.66 -3.15
CA GLU A 514 17.33 8.53 -2.51
C GLU A 514 18.70 8.92 -1.95
N ALA A 515 18.85 8.92 -0.62
CA ALA A 515 20.17 9.01 0.01
C ALA A 515 20.99 7.75 -0.38
N PRO A 516 22.26 7.91 -0.77
CA PRO A 516 23.07 6.79 -1.28
C PRO A 516 23.50 5.80 -0.19
N LYS A 517 23.45 6.19 1.09
CA LYS A 517 23.81 5.36 2.23
C LYS A 517 22.73 5.44 3.31
N PRO A 518 22.48 4.34 4.06
CA PRO A 518 21.66 4.40 5.26
C PRO A 518 22.24 5.34 6.31
N TRP A 519 21.41 5.85 7.22
CA TRP A 519 21.81 6.64 8.39
C TRP A 519 22.46 5.82 9.52
N ALA A 520 23.01 4.64 9.20
CA ALA A 520 23.62 3.75 10.18
C ALA A 520 24.75 4.46 10.96
N GLN A 521 24.66 4.41 12.30
CA GLN A 521 25.61 5.04 13.18
C GLN A 521 26.95 4.28 13.16
N THR A 522 28.05 5.03 13.19
CA THR A 522 29.43 4.52 13.24
C THR A 522 30.17 5.07 14.46
N GLY A 523 31.32 4.47 14.79
CA GLY A 523 32.09 4.80 15.98
C GLY A 523 31.50 4.20 17.27
N THR A 524 30.86 3.03 17.17
CA THR A 524 30.32 2.30 18.33
C THR A 524 31.38 1.42 18.97
N LEU A 525 31.11 0.87 20.16
CA LEU A 525 32.00 -0.11 20.79
C LEU A 525 32.16 -1.36 19.91
N ASP A 526 31.11 -1.78 19.20
CA ASP A 526 31.19 -2.90 18.26
C ASP A 526 32.14 -2.61 17.09
N ASP A 527 32.22 -1.36 16.61
CA ASP A 527 33.22 -0.96 15.62
C ASP A 527 34.65 -1.08 16.17
N GLU A 528 34.87 -0.71 17.45
CA GLU A 528 36.18 -0.87 18.12
C GLU A 528 36.54 -2.36 18.33
N LEU A 529 35.55 -3.22 18.58
CA LEU A 529 35.75 -4.65 18.77
C LEU A 529 35.99 -5.40 17.45
N LEU A 530 35.50 -4.88 16.32
CA LEU A 530 35.66 -5.47 14.98
C LEU A 530 36.96 -5.03 14.26
N ALA A 531 37.56 -3.90 14.68
CA ALA A 531 38.82 -3.38 14.16
C ALA A 531 40.05 -4.15 14.67
#